data_AF-A0A845K1R8-F1
#
_entry.id   AF-A0A845K1R8-F1
#
_cell.length_a   1.000
_cell.length_b   1.000
_cell.length_c   1.000
_cell.angle_alpha   90.00
_cell.angle_beta   90.00
_cell.angle_gamma   90.00
#
_symmetry.space_group_name_H-M   'P 1'
#
loop_
_entity.id
_entity.type
_entity.pdbx_description
1 polymer ?
#
loop_
_entity_poly.entity_id
_entity_poly.type
_entity_poly.pdbx_seq_one_letter_code
_entity_poly.pdbx_strand_id
1 'polypeptide(L)'
;MGLLKNKNSSIRILAIFLSVIFLFSCVSTSVEAADGDPATTELTGATISATTTTGLLESNLNTVQNNTIDPNGNITLGAANDVDSVTVNSTGSAVVLLTVTDSVGSGDTLTFAGDITIEDAGTNDTLTINTTDANLTFLDSIVHGAGSNAVTINAGDGAGGTALTLTFDTDANEAQAIAATINAASAADGIPISVTNPSSDGAATMTFAEAIGGSNTTTAIDTWNVGAGTTTTCSSTVRVDAINISSTNTTSFNGNVTGAIDLSADGIISVGNGANITGAITNTTTNQGTLTLAGTTTVSGAVGSTGAGLAAINAGTGTATFSSDVKTTLLTTNGSGNIVLNGNFTGDLNVSTGNSATITIATGKN
;
A
#
# COMPACT_ATOMS: atom_id res chain seq x y z
N MET A 1 31.86 -5.52 -65.07
CA MET A 1 32.27 -4.40 -64.21
C MET A 1 31.05 -3.51 -64.01
N GLY A 2 30.22 -3.84 -63.03
CA GLY A 2 28.92 -3.22 -62.79
C GLY A 2 28.63 -3.26 -61.29
N LEU A 3 28.39 -2.07 -60.73
CA LEU A 3 28.20 -1.81 -59.32
C LEU A 3 26.89 -2.41 -58.80
N LEU A 4 26.93 -3.11 -57.66
CA LEU A 4 25.86 -3.04 -56.66
C LEU A 4 26.47 -2.65 -55.30
N LYS A 5 26.28 -1.39 -54.92
CA LYS A 5 26.41 -0.91 -53.54
C LYS A 5 25.21 -1.44 -52.77
N ASN A 6 25.39 -2.43 -51.90
CA ASN A 6 24.37 -2.76 -50.91
C ASN A 6 24.61 -1.96 -49.63
N LYS A 7 23.83 -0.89 -49.46
CA LYS A 7 23.67 -0.14 -48.22
C LYS A 7 22.83 -1.00 -47.27
N ASN A 8 23.46 -1.86 -46.48
CA ASN A 8 22.81 -2.39 -45.28
C ASN A 8 23.00 -1.40 -44.13
N SER A 9 22.20 -0.33 -44.17
CA SER A 9 21.78 0.38 -42.95
C SER A 9 20.68 -0.46 -42.31
N SER A 10 21.08 -1.36 -41.40
CA SER A 10 20.15 -1.97 -40.46
C SER A 10 20.63 -1.64 -39.07
N ILE A 11 19.92 -0.66 -38.52
CA ILE A 11 19.92 -0.15 -37.15
C ILE A 11 20.22 -1.27 -36.16
N ARG A 12 21.39 -1.17 -35.51
CA ARG A 12 21.68 -1.92 -34.29
C ARG A 12 20.82 -1.30 -33.19
N ILE A 13 19.64 -1.86 -32.94
CA ILE A 13 18.91 -1.62 -31.70
C ILE A 13 19.74 -2.27 -30.60
N LEU A 14 20.54 -1.44 -29.94
CA LEU A 14 21.21 -1.77 -28.70
C LEU A 14 20.10 -1.88 -27.65
N ALA A 15 19.51 -3.06 -27.53
CA ALA A 15 18.66 -3.39 -26.39
C ALA A 15 19.56 -3.39 -25.15
N ILE A 16 19.55 -2.28 -24.43
CA ILE A 16 20.09 -2.20 -23.07
C ILE A 16 19.18 -3.08 -22.23
N PHE A 17 19.50 -4.37 -22.16
CA PHE A 17 18.97 -5.28 -21.15
C PHE A 17 19.57 -4.84 -19.82
N LEU A 18 18.93 -3.85 -19.18
CA LEU A 18 19.05 -3.70 -17.74
C LEU A 18 18.25 -4.86 -17.16
N SER A 19 18.90 -6.01 -17.00
CA SER A 19 18.42 -7.09 -16.16
C SER A 19 18.37 -6.53 -14.73
N VAL A 20 17.27 -5.88 -14.40
CA VAL A 20 16.97 -5.50 -13.03
C VAL A 20 16.61 -6.79 -12.31
N ILE A 21 17.64 -7.50 -11.84
CA ILE A 21 17.51 -8.46 -10.75
C ILE A 21 17.13 -7.61 -9.54
N PHE A 22 15.84 -7.38 -9.35
CA PHE A 22 15.30 -6.94 -8.09
C PHE A 22 15.39 -8.13 -7.14
N LEU A 23 16.53 -8.23 -6.46
CA LEU A 23 16.66 -9.03 -5.27
C LEU A 23 15.85 -8.31 -4.17
N PHE A 24 14.53 -8.50 -4.15
CA PHE A 24 13.72 -8.12 -3.00
C PHE A 24 14.07 -9.06 -1.86
N SER A 25 15.15 -8.75 -1.14
CA SER A 25 15.26 -9.17 0.25
C SER A 25 14.17 -8.43 1.00
N CYS A 26 13.02 -9.09 1.16
CA CYS A 26 12.07 -8.79 2.21
C CYS A 26 12.78 -9.00 3.54
N VAL A 27 13.51 -7.97 3.98
CA VAL A 27 13.82 -7.80 5.39
C VAL A 27 12.78 -6.83 5.90
N SER A 28 11.79 -7.38 6.59
CA SER A 28 10.98 -6.65 7.56
C SER A 28 11.92 -6.16 8.65
N THR A 29 12.71 -5.13 8.37
CA THR A 29 13.32 -4.35 9.44
C THR A 29 12.20 -3.52 10.01
N SER A 30 11.85 -3.77 11.27
CA SER A 30 11.11 -2.82 12.10
C SER A 30 11.71 -1.44 11.85
N VAL A 31 10.94 -0.57 11.20
CA VAL A 31 11.33 0.84 11.04
C VAL A 31 11.19 1.41 12.44
N GLU A 32 12.31 1.74 13.08
CA GLU A 32 12.29 2.44 14.36
C GLU A 32 11.89 3.90 14.08
N ALA A 33 10.97 4.43 14.88
CA ALA A 33 10.68 5.86 14.97
C ALA A 33 11.99 6.56 15.34
N ALA A 34 12.57 7.29 14.39
CA ALA A 34 14.00 7.57 14.38
C ALA A 34 14.41 8.87 15.08
N ASP A 35 13.47 9.66 15.61
CA ASP A 35 13.81 10.89 16.35
C ASP A 35 13.93 10.67 17.86
N GLY A 36 13.15 9.76 18.45
CA GLY A 36 13.23 9.41 19.87
C GLY A 36 12.73 10.54 20.78
N ASP A 37 11.72 11.29 20.34
CA ASP A 37 11.11 12.40 21.07
C ASP A 37 9.67 12.06 21.54
N PRO A 38 9.51 11.32 22.66
CA PRO A 38 8.22 10.91 23.18
C PRO A 38 7.23 12.04 23.43
N ALA A 39 5.96 11.71 23.24
CA ALA A 39 4.85 12.48 23.78
C ALA A 39 4.98 12.64 25.31
N THR A 40 4.46 13.75 25.83
CA THR A 40 4.59 14.11 27.25
C THR A 40 3.25 14.40 27.94
N THR A 41 2.14 14.46 27.21
CA THR A 41 0.81 14.70 27.81
C THR A 41 0.16 13.38 28.22
N GLU A 42 0.18 13.07 29.51
CA GLU A 42 -0.41 11.82 30.01
C GLU A 42 -1.92 11.70 29.67
N LEU A 43 -2.31 10.53 29.18
CA LEU A 43 -3.71 10.15 28.98
C LEU A 43 -4.40 9.96 30.33
N THR A 44 -5.58 10.56 30.46
CA THR A 44 -6.35 10.59 31.72
C THR A 44 -7.76 10.03 31.59
N GLY A 45 -8.12 9.53 30.40
CA GLY A 45 -9.48 9.12 30.06
C GLY A 45 -10.44 10.28 29.77
N ALA A 46 -9.92 11.52 29.72
CA ALA A 46 -10.70 12.71 29.39
C ALA A 46 -10.93 12.85 27.88
N THR A 47 -11.92 13.66 27.50
CA THR A 47 -12.10 14.08 26.11
C THR A 47 -11.02 15.09 25.72
N ILE A 48 -10.31 14.80 24.63
CA ILE A 48 -9.31 15.67 24.02
C ILE A 48 -10.00 16.42 22.88
N SER A 49 -10.15 17.74 23.02
CA SER A 49 -10.87 18.57 22.04
C SER A 49 -10.07 19.77 21.56
N ALA A 50 -8.73 19.69 21.67
CA ALA A 50 -7.83 20.76 21.27
C ALA A 50 -6.49 20.19 20.81
N THR A 51 -5.81 20.94 19.94
CA THR A 51 -4.45 20.63 19.51
C THR A 51 -3.51 20.45 20.69
N THR A 52 -2.76 19.34 20.67
CA THR A 52 -1.81 18.96 21.71
C THR A 52 -0.45 18.73 21.06
N THR A 53 0.34 19.80 20.93
CA THR A 53 1.66 19.76 20.28
C THR A 53 2.68 18.92 21.05
N THR A 54 2.39 18.60 22.30
CA THR A 54 3.19 17.75 23.17
C THR A 54 2.84 16.26 23.06
N GLY A 55 1.98 15.88 22.11
CA GLY A 55 1.56 14.49 21.92
C GLY A 55 0.71 13.94 23.06
N LEU A 56 0.33 12.67 22.96
CA LEU A 56 -0.37 11.90 23.99
C LEU A 56 0.50 10.76 24.51
N LEU A 57 0.70 10.67 25.82
CA LEU A 57 1.52 9.66 26.49
C LEU A 57 0.64 8.71 27.28
N GLU A 58 0.80 7.41 27.11
CA GLU A 58 0.39 6.43 28.10
C GLU A 58 1.63 5.85 28.79
N SER A 59 1.79 6.15 30.09
CA SER A 59 2.87 5.59 30.90
C SER A 59 2.38 4.69 32.05
N ASN A 60 1.06 4.56 32.24
CA ASN A 60 0.46 3.84 33.37
C ASN A 60 0.08 2.39 33.00
N LEU A 61 0.35 1.46 33.92
CA LEU A 61 0.64 0.06 33.55
C LEU A 61 -0.53 -0.94 33.55
N ASN A 62 -1.72 -0.59 34.02
CA ASN A 62 -2.60 -1.64 34.59
C ASN A 62 -4.09 -1.55 34.27
N THR A 63 -4.53 -0.66 33.39
CA THR A 63 -5.95 -0.57 33.00
C THR A 63 -6.10 -0.23 31.53
N VAL A 64 -7.22 -0.63 30.94
CA VAL A 64 -7.62 -0.17 29.61
C VAL A 64 -7.80 1.35 29.67
N GLN A 65 -7.13 2.07 28.78
CA GLN A 65 -7.16 3.52 28.71
C GLN A 65 -8.05 3.95 27.56
N ASN A 66 -9.28 4.34 27.90
CA ASN A 66 -10.27 4.78 26.94
C ASN A 66 -10.30 6.30 26.89
N ASN A 67 -9.88 6.87 25.77
CA ASN A 67 -9.87 8.32 25.57
C ASN A 67 -10.73 8.67 24.37
N THR A 68 -11.50 9.74 24.49
CA THR A 68 -12.27 10.30 23.38
C THR A 68 -11.51 11.47 22.80
N ILE A 69 -11.38 11.53 21.48
CA ILE A 69 -10.82 12.66 20.76
C ILE A 69 -11.95 13.27 19.93
N ASP A 70 -12.19 14.55 20.13
CA ASP A 70 -13.22 15.32 19.44
C ASP A 70 -12.57 16.45 18.64
N PRO A 71 -12.30 16.27 17.34
CA PRO A 71 -11.54 17.24 16.57
C PRO A 71 -12.27 18.57 16.34
N ASN A 72 -13.59 18.68 16.58
CA ASN A 72 -14.46 19.88 16.53
C ASN A 72 -13.75 21.20 16.17
N GLY A 73 -13.42 21.39 14.88
CA GLY A 73 -12.61 22.48 14.34
C GLY A 73 -11.24 22.09 13.77
N ASN A 74 -11.00 20.80 13.51
CA ASN A 74 -9.71 20.17 13.25
C ASN A 74 -8.72 20.34 14.42
N ILE A 75 -8.08 19.24 14.84
CA ILE A 75 -7.00 19.31 15.84
C ILE A 75 -5.78 18.53 15.37
N THR A 76 -4.63 18.86 15.95
CA THR A 76 -3.36 18.21 15.67
C THR A 76 -2.76 17.64 16.96
N LEU A 77 -2.19 16.45 16.89
CA LEU A 77 -1.43 15.82 17.96
C LEU A 77 0.04 15.74 17.55
N GLY A 78 0.93 15.99 18.50
CA GLY A 78 2.38 16.00 18.26
C GLY A 78 2.83 17.13 17.34
N ALA A 79 4.03 16.97 16.80
CA ALA A 79 4.65 17.85 15.82
C ALA A 79 5.42 17.01 14.80
N ALA A 80 5.40 17.40 13.53
CA ALA A 80 6.11 16.66 12.48
C ALA A 80 7.62 16.62 12.74
N ASN A 81 8.20 15.42 12.68
CA ASN A 81 9.62 15.13 12.84
C ASN A 81 10.22 15.67 14.16
N ASP A 82 9.39 15.75 15.21
CA ASP A 82 9.73 16.23 16.55
C ASP A 82 8.93 15.40 17.55
N VAL A 83 7.96 15.97 18.27
CA VAL A 83 7.23 15.22 19.29
C VAL A 83 6.23 14.23 18.70
N ASP A 84 6.31 12.97 19.11
CA ASP A 84 5.33 11.92 18.82
C ASP A 84 3.89 12.42 18.99
N SER A 85 3.01 12.03 18.08
CA SER A 85 1.57 12.23 18.26
C SER A 85 1.03 11.39 19.42
N VAL A 86 1.49 10.13 19.51
CA VAL A 86 1.09 9.18 20.55
C VAL A 86 2.29 8.31 20.93
N THR A 87 2.64 8.26 22.20
CA THR A 87 3.63 7.32 22.74
C THR A 87 2.97 6.42 23.77
N VAL A 88 3.09 5.10 23.57
CA VAL A 88 2.76 4.10 24.57
C VAL A 88 4.08 3.58 25.15
N ASN A 89 4.44 4.08 26.33
CA ASN A 89 5.65 3.71 27.07
C ASN A 89 5.25 2.96 28.34
N SER A 90 4.72 1.76 28.12
CA SER A 90 4.36 0.85 29.19
C SER A 90 5.54 -0.10 29.47
N THR A 91 5.58 -0.64 30.68
CA THR A 91 6.45 -1.76 31.08
C THR A 91 5.62 -3.04 31.32
N GLY A 92 4.37 -3.04 30.82
CA GLY A 92 3.26 -3.91 31.24
C GLY A 92 2.49 -4.50 30.06
N SER A 93 1.16 -4.40 30.08
CA SER A 93 0.29 -4.79 28.96
C SER A 93 -0.71 -3.66 28.73
N ALA A 94 -0.24 -2.56 28.14
CA ALA A 94 -1.07 -1.42 27.84
C ALA A 94 -2.12 -1.77 26.78
N VAL A 95 -3.34 -1.36 27.06
CA VAL A 95 -4.44 -1.39 26.10
C VAL A 95 -4.99 0.02 26.01
N VAL A 96 -4.57 0.73 24.97
CA VAL A 96 -5.00 2.11 24.70
C VAL A 96 -6.06 2.09 23.62
N LEU A 97 -7.19 2.72 23.89
CA LEU A 97 -8.27 2.93 22.96
C LEU A 97 -8.50 4.43 22.78
N LEU A 98 -8.27 4.92 21.56
CA LEU A 98 -8.60 6.27 21.13
C LEU A 98 -9.88 6.19 20.29
N THR A 99 -10.96 6.76 20.81
CA THR A 99 -12.23 6.89 20.08
C THR A 99 -12.32 8.30 19.51
N VAL A 100 -12.22 8.44 18.20
CA VAL A 100 -12.29 9.72 17.48
C VAL A 100 -13.71 9.92 16.99
N THR A 101 -14.38 10.92 17.54
CA THR A 101 -15.79 11.26 17.23
C THR A 101 -15.92 12.76 17.03
N ASP A 102 -16.40 13.22 15.88
CA ASP A 102 -16.71 14.62 15.60
C ASP A 102 -18.09 14.96 16.16
N SER A 103 -18.12 15.64 17.31
CA SER A 103 -19.40 15.92 17.98
C SER A 103 -20.21 17.05 17.32
N VAL A 104 -19.63 17.82 16.40
CA VAL A 104 -20.27 19.00 15.77
C VAL A 104 -19.99 19.06 14.27
N GLY A 105 -20.69 18.20 13.54
CA GLY A 105 -20.54 18.09 12.10
C GLY A 105 -19.97 16.72 11.76
N SER A 106 -19.77 16.46 10.47
CA SER A 106 -19.04 15.29 10.02
C SER A 106 -17.95 15.78 9.09
N GLY A 107 -16.72 15.27 9.27
CA GLY A 107 -15.61 15.55 8.37
C GLY A 107 -14.54 16.49 8.91
N ASP A 108 -14.59 16.87 10.19
CA ASP A 108 -13.39 17.42 10.84
C ASP A 108 -12.26 16.39 10.83
N THR A 109 -11.03 16.89 10.86
CA THR A 109 -9.81 16.11 10.70
C THR A 109 -9.02 16.09 12.00
N LEU A 110 -8.67 14.89 12.45
CA LEU A 110 -7.62 14.66 13.41
C LEU A 110 -6.31 14.42 12.65
N THR A 111 -5.32 15.28 12.87
CA THR A 111 -3.97 15.12 12.32
C THR A 111 -3.04 14.56 13.38
N PHE A 112 -2.42 13.42 13.11
CA PHE A 112 -1.24 12.92 13.80
C PHE A 112 -0.02 13.51 13.08
N ALA A 113 0.56 14.56 13.66
CA ALA A 113 1.65 15.30 13.03
C ALA A 113 3.01 14.63 13.23
N GLY A 114 3.29 14.09 14.42
CA GLY A 114 4.48 13.27 14.69
C GLY A 114 4.16 11.78 14.71
N ASP A 115 5.14 10.97 15.09
CA ASP A 115 5.05 9.51 15.09
C ASP A 115 3.97 8.97 16.05
N ILE A 116 3.50 7.76 15.77
CA ILE A 116 2.76 6.94 16.73
C ILE A 116 3.66 5.78 17.12
N THR A 117 4.07 5.73 18.38
CA THR A 117 5.05 4.77 18.88
C THR A 117 4.49 3.91 20.01
N ILE A 118 4.75 2.60 19.93
CA ILE A 118 4.71 1.69 21.09
C ILE A 118 6.16 1.33 21.40
N GLU A 119 6.70 1.97 22.44
CA GLU A 119 8.11 1.85 22.86
C GLU A 119 8.37 0.62 23.76
N ASP A 120 7.32 -0.03 24.26
CA ASP A 120 7.49 -1.18 25.13
C ASP A 120 8.24 -2.32 24.42
N ALA A 121 9.28 -2.83 25.09
CA ALA A 121 10.02 -4.02 24.68
C ALA A 121 9.25 -5.32 24.98
N GLY A 122 8.17 -5.24 25.76
CA GLY A 122 7.13 -6.25 25.89
C GLY A 122 6.43 -6.56 24.56
N THR A 123 5.59 -7.59 24.54
CA THR A 123 5.00 -8.13 23.29
C THR A 123 3.46 -8.18 23.37
N ASN A 124 2.85 -7.24 24.06
CA ASN A 124 1.48 -7.35 24.55
C ASN A 124 0.79 -5.99 24.71
N ASP A 125 1.37 -4.95 24.11
CA ASP A 125 0.81 -3.62 24.09
C ASP A 125 -0.01 -3.40 22.82
N THR A 126 -1.19 -2.81 23.00
CA THR A 126 -2.10 -2.53 21.89
C THR A 126 -2.57 -1.09 21.92
N LEU A 127 -2.52 -0.45 20.75
CA LEU A 127 -3.16 0.84 20.50
C LEU A 127 -4.26 0.62 19.46
N THR A 128 -5.48 0.96 19.81
CA THR A 128 -6.62 0.95 18.88
C THR A 128 -7.12 2.37 18.66
N ILE A 129 -7.21 2.78 17.40
CA ILE A 129 -7.80 4.05 16.97
C ILE A 129 -9.12 3.71 16.26
N ASN A 130 -10.24 4.08 16.86
CA ASN A 130 -11.56 3.94 16.28
C ASN A 130 -12.05 5.32 15.86
N THR A 131 -12.13 5.60 14.55
CA THR A 131 -12.77 6.83 14.06
C THR A 131 -14.16 6.52 13.53
N THR A 132 -15.18 7.25 14.02
CA THR A 132 -16.57 7.00 13.63
C THR A 132 -17.07 7.94 12.54
N ASP A 133 -16.58 9.17 12.50
CA ASP A 133 -17.13 10.26 11.67
C ASP A 133 -16.12 11.41 11.42
N ALA A 134 -14.87 11.24 11.86
CA ALA A 134 -13.78 12.17 11.60
C ALA A 134 -12.80 11.63 10.56
N ASN A 135 -12.24 12.51 9.75
CA ASN A 135 -11.10 12.19 8.90
C ASN A 135 -9.84 12.02 9.75
N LEU A 136 -8.96 11.11 9.35
CA LEU A 136 -7.65 10.96 9.98
C LEU A 136 -6.56 11.28 8.97
N THR A 137 -5.56 12.05 9.38
CA THR A 137 -4.35 12.31 8.62
C THR A 137 -3.13 11.92 9.43
N PHE A 138 -2.28 11.08 8.86
CA PHE A 138 -0.99 10.66 9.42
C PHE A 138 0.11 11.30 8.59
N LEU A 139 0.88 12.20 9.21
CA LEU A 139 2.00 12.89 8.56
C LEU A 139 3.35 12.21 8.83
N ASP A 140 3.37 11.21 9.72
CA ASP A 140 4.58 10.49 10.09
C ASP A 140 4.31 8.99 10.31
N SER A 141 5.32 8.27 10.78
CA SER A 141 5.30 6.83 10.91
C SER A 141 4.40 6.34 12.04
N ILE A 142 3.91 5.11 11.86
CA ILE A 142 3.30 4.31 12.92
C ILE A 142 4.22 3.14 13.16
N VAL A 143 4.80 3.09 14.35
CA VAL A 143 5.77 2.09 14.75
C VAL A 143 5.30 1.40 16.02
N HIS A 144 5.18 0.09 15.97
CA HIS A 144 5.18 -0.71 17.19
C HIS A 144 6.50 -1.47 17.24
N GLY A 145 7.15 -1.47 18.42
CA GLY A 145 8.41 -2.18 18.65
C GLY A 145 8.33 -3.70 18.42
N ALA A 146 9.33 -4.42 18.92
CA ALA A 146 9.44 -5.87 18.68
C ALA A 146 8.27 -6.67 19.28
N GLY A 147 7.95 -7.83 18.67
CA GLY A 147 7.04 -8.81 19.26
C GLY A 147 5.62 -8.78 18.71
N SER A 148 4.63 -8.94 19.59
CA SER A 148 3.19 -8.98 19.26
C SER A 148 2.46 -7.69 19.67
N ASN A 149 3.20 -6.60 19.85
CA ASN A 149 2.60 -5.26 19.95
C ASN A 149 1.82 -4.98 18.67
N ALA A 150 0.73 -4.22 18.79
CA ALA A 150 -0.15 -3.99 17.65
C ALA A 150 -0.78 -2.60 17.68
N VAL A 151 -0.78 -1.95 16.52
CA VAL A 151 -1.62 -0.79 16.25
C VAL A 151 -2.75 -1.21 15.32
N THR A 152 -3.98 -0.85 15.66
CA THR A 152 -5.16 -1.10 14.82
C THR A 152 -5.91 0.21 14.58
N ILE A 153 -6.25 0.49 13.32
CA ILE A 153 -7.10 1.60 12.92
C ILE A 153 -8.41 1.02 12.40
N ASN A 154 -9.52 1.36 13.04
CA ASN A 154 -10.86 1.00 12.57
C ASN A 154 -11.60 2.29 12.17
N ALA A 155 -12.08 2.32 10.93
CA ALA A 155 -12.70 3.50 10.32
C ALA A 155 -14.18 3.24 10.00
N GLY A 156 -15.04 4.14 10.44
CA GLY A 156 -16.49 4.09 10.27
C GLY A 156 -17.22 3.72 11.55
N ASP A 157 -18.53 3.96 11.55
CA ASP A 157 -19.44 3.67 12.68
C ASP A 157 -20.11 2.30 12.56
N GLY A 158 -19.90 1.59 11.44
CA GLY A 158 -20.47 0.27 11.17
C GLY A 158 -21.95 0.28 10.79
N ALA A 159 -22.60 1.44 10.76
CA ALA A 159 -24.01 1.59 10.39
C ALA A 159 -24.20 1.80 8.88
N GLY A 160 -23.11 2.06 8.15
CA GLY A 160 -23.11 2.40 6.72
C GLY A 160 -23.49 3.86 6.47
N GLY A 161 -22.99 4.43 5.36
CA GLY A 161 -23.27 5.81 4.96
C GLY A 161 -22.35 6.87 5.58
N THR A 162 -21.45 6.48 6.47
CA THR A 162 -20.32 7.31 6.89
C THR A 162 -19.31 7.39 5.75
N ALA A 163 -18.89 8.60 5.39
CA ALA A 163 -17.80 8.84 4.45
C ALA A 163 -16.69 9.62 5.17
N LEU A 164 -15.62 8.92 5.53
CA LEU A 164 -14.42 9.52 6.11
C LEU A 164 -13.18 9.03 5.39
N THR A 165 -12.19 9.88 5.28
CA THR A 165 -10.93 9.58 4.58
C THR A 165 -9.82 9.32 5.57
N LEU A 166 -9.05 8.26 5.31
CA LEU A 166 -7.76 8.05 5.95
C LEU A 166 -6.66 8.55 5.01
N THR A 167 -5.90 9.55 5.41
CA THR A 167 -4.80 10.10 4.63
C THR A 167 -3.48 9.69 5.28
N PHE A 168 -2.63 9.04 4.50
CA PHE A 168 -1.23 8.81 4.85
C PHE A 168 -0.41 9.69 3.92
N ASP A 169 0.30 10.64 4.50
CA ASP A 169 0.90 11.74 3.77
C ASP A 169 2.40 11.76 3.99
N THR A 170 3.19 11.49 2.95
CA THR A 170 4.66 11.52 3.00
C THR A 170 5.24 12.95 3.05
N ASP A 171 4.48 13.93 3.57
CA ASP A 171 5.01 15.28 3.76
C ASP A 171 6.29 15.22 4.61
N ALA A 172 7.18 16.19 4.41
CA ALA A 172 8.60 16.17 4.80
C ALA A 172 9.55 15.26 3.97
N ASN A 173 9.06 14.54 2.96
CA ASN A 173 9.88 13.71 2.06
C ASN A 173 10.66 12.61 2.78
N GLU A 174 10.09 12.13 3.89
CA GLU A 174 10.64 11.05 4.69
C GLU A 174 10.04 9.72 4.28
N ALA A 175 10.78 8.66 4.56
CA ALA A 175 10.31 7.31 4.34
C ALA A 175 9.35 6.94 5.47
N GLN A 176 8.06 6.82 5.17
CA GLN A 176 7.07 6.45 6.18
C GLN A 176 6.85 4.95 6.27
N ALA A 177 6.77 4.48 7.50
CA ALA A 177 6.37 3.12 7.81
C ALA A 177 5.10 3.12 8.65
N ILE A 178 4.10 2.40 8.16
CA ILE A 178 2.78 2.27 8.77
C ILE A 178 2.65 0.83 9.26
N ALA A 179 3.02 0.59 10.50
CA ALA A 179 2.84 -0.67 11.22
C ALA A 179 1.47 -0.69 11.91
N ALA A 180 0.39 -0.66 11.12
CA ALA A 180 -0.97 -0.74 11.63
C ALA A 180 -1.85 -1.64 10.78
N THR A 181 -2.66 -2.46 11.42
CA THR A 181 -3.78 -3.11 10.73
C THR A 181 -4.87 -2.07 10.51
N ILE A 182 -5.30 -1.88 9.26
CA ILE A 182 -6.29 -0.88 8.89
C ILE A 182 -7.57 -1.57 8.42
N ASN A 183 -8.71 -1.23 9.02
CA ASN A 183 -10.00 -1.85 8.77
C ASN A 183 -11.08 -0.79 8.56
N ALA A 184 -12.08 -1.11 7.73
CA ALA A 184 -13.39 -0.50 7.90
C ALA A 184 -14.11 -1.18 9.08
N ALA A 185 -14.94 -0.44 9.81
CA ALA A 185 -15.81 -0.99 10.85
C ALA A 185 -16.89 -1.89 10.21
N SER A 186 -17.36 -1.53 9.02
CA SER A 186 -18.23 -2.32 8.17
C SER A 186 -17.91 -2.08 6.70
N ALA A 187 -18.08 -3.10 5.85
CA ALA A 187 -18.00 -2.98 4.39
C ALA A 187 -19.13 -2.12 3.77
N ALA A 188 -20.03 -1.58 4.59
CA ALA A 188 -21.04 -0.59 4.17
C ALA A 188 -20.60 0.86 4.43
N ASP A 189 -19.52 1.06 5.18
CA ASP A 189 -18.93 2.38 5.43
C ASP A 189 -18.08 2.75 4.21
N GLY A 190 -18.16 4.00 3.74
CA GLY A 190 -17.39 4.48 2.59
C GLY A 190 -16.04 5.02 3.04
N ILE A 191 -15.03 4.17 3.10
CA ILE A 191 -13.69 4.47 3.63
C ILE A 191 -12.67 4.49 2.50
N PRO A 192 -12.38 5.65 1.89
CA PRO A 192 -11.18 5.81 1.07
C PRO A 192 -9.91 5.93 1.93
N ILE A 193 -8.87 5.23 1.52
CA ILE A 193 -7.48 5.49 1.92
C ILE A 193 -6.81 6.32 0.82
N SER A 194 -6.16 7.41 1.19
CA SER A 194 -5.36 8.25 0.31
C SER A 194 -3.90 8.22 0.74
N VAL A 195 -3.02 7.81 -0.17
CA VAL A 195 -1.57 7.93 -0.01
C VAL A 195 -1.14 9.14 -0.82
N THR A 196 -0.63 10.18 -0.16
CA THR A 196 -0.21 11.42 -0.82
C THR A 196 1.28 11.63 -0.70
N ASN A 197 1.85 12.22 -1.74
CA ASN A 197 3.16 12.83 -1.70
C ASN A 197 3.04 14.30 -2.17
N PRO A 198 2.98 15.28 -1.24
CA PRO A 198 2.94 16.69 -1.57
C PRO A 198 4.32 17.21 -2.01
N SER A 199 5.39 16.47 -1.75
CA SER A 199 6.74 16.83 -2.21
C SER A 199 6.87 16.64 -3.73
N SER A 200 7.61 17.54 -4.37
CA SER A 200 7.81 17.52 -5.83
C SER A 200 9.04 16.73 -6.28
N ASP A 201 9.78 16.11 -5.36
CA ASP A 201 11.10 15.51 -5.60
C ASP A 201 11.08 13.98 -5.74
N GLY A 202 9.91 13.34 -5.70
CA GLY A 202 9.68 12.00 -6.26
C GLY A 202 10.33 10.83 -5.53
N ALA A 203 10.90 11.05 -4.34
CA ALA A 203 11.60 10.03 -3.54
C ALA A 203 10.79 9.48 -2.35
N ALA A 204 9.58 9.98 -2.12
CA ALA A 204 8.76 9.52 -1.01
C ALA A 204 8.43 8.03 -1.09
N THR A 205 8.72 7.33 0.00
CA THR A 205 8.40 5.91 0.15
C THR A 205 7.38 5.74 1.26
N MET A 206 6.31 4.99 0.98
CA MET A 206 5.34 4.58 1.98
C MET A 206 5.33 3.06 2.10
N THR A 207 5.49 2.55 3.31
CA THR A 207 5.46 1.11 3.59
C THR A 207 4.33 0.79 4.55
N PHE A 208 3.35 0.01 4.11
CA PHE A 208 2.36 -0.62 4.98
C PHE A 208 2.89 -2.00 5.39
N ALA A 209 3.25 -2.15 6.66
CA ALA A 209 3.80 -3.41 7.17
C ALA A 209 2.69 -4.46 7.38
N GLU A 210 1.53 -4.00 7.82
CA GLU A 210 0.41 -4.86 8.21
C GLU A 210 -0.75 -4.83 7.18
N ALA A 211 -1.82 -5.57 7.46
CA ALA A 211 -2.92 -5.76 6.53
C ALA A 211 -3.81 -4.51 6.38
N ILE A 212 -4.32 -4.30 5.16
CA ILE A 212 -5.34 -3.30 4.82
C ILE A 212 -6.64 -4.02 4.47
N GLY A 213 -7.77 -3.59 5.05
CA GLY A 213 -9.11 -4.16 4.81
C GLY A 213 -9.48 -5.38 5.65
N GLY A 214 -8.77 -5.60 6.76
CA GLY A 214 -9.03 -6.66 7.71
C GLY A 214 -9.02 -8.10 7.18
N SER A 215 -9.33 -9.03 8.08
CA SER A 215 -9.20 -10.48 7.82
C SER A 215 -10.36 -11.07 7.01
N ASN A 216 -11.48 -10.35 6.86
CA ASN A 216 -12.68 -10.84 6.20
C ASN A 216 -13.34 -9.76 5.32
N THR A 217 -14.35 -10.14 4.55
CA THR A 217 -15.04 -9.22 3.63
C THR A 217 -15.96 -8.22 4.32
N THR A 218 -16.20 -8.33 5.63
CA THR A 218 -17.09 -7.40 6.36
C THR A 218 -16.34 -6.16 6.85
N THR A 219 -15.02 -6.13 6.74
CA THR A 219 -14.15 -5.02 7.16
C THR A 219 -13.29 -4.48 6.01
N ALA A 220 -13.69 -4.76 4.76
CA ALA A 220 -12.98 -4.33 3.57
C ALA A 220 -13.04 -2.80 3.43
N ILE A 221 -11.97 -2.21 2.91
CA ILE A 221 -11.87 -0.78 2.58
C ILE A 221 -12.41 -0.58 1.15
N ASP A 222 -13.14 0.48 0.87
CA ASP A 222 -13.72 0.69 -0.47
C ASP A 222 -12.63 0.98 -1.51
N THR A 223 -11.84 2.02 -1.26
CA THR A 223 -10.90 2.52 -2.25
C THR A 223 -9.55 2.82 -1.63
N TRP A 224 -8.49 2.38 -2.29
CA TRP A 224 -7.13 2.77 -1.97
C TRP A 224 -6.52 3.58 -3.12
N ASN A 225 -6.23 4.85 -2.87
CA ASN A 225 -5.68 5.77 -3.84
C ASN A 225 -4.19 5.96 -3.58
N VAL A 226 -3.35 5.50 -4.50
CA VAL A 226 -1.91 5.75 -4.48
C VAL A 226 -1.62 6.99 -5.33
N GLY A 227 -1.25 8.08 -4.66
CA GLY A 227 -0.94 9.37 -5.24
C GLY A 227 0.28 9.37 -6.16
N ALA A 228 0.39 10.43 -6.97
CA ALA A 228 1.53 10.63 -7.85
C ALA A 228 2.86 10.67 -7.07
N GLY A 229 3.97 10.29 -7.72
CA GLY A 229 5.32 10.45 -7.15
C GLY A 229 5.62 9.64 -5.88
N THR A 230 4.78 8.66 -5.53
CA THR A 230 4.96 7.86 -4.30
C THR A 230 5.38 6.43 -4.64
N THR A 231 6.47 5.95 -4.05
CA THR A 231 6.81 4.52 -4.05
C THR A 231 6.10 3.85 -2.89
N THR A 232 5.23 2.87 -3.14
CA THR A 232 4.41 2.25 -2.09
C THR A 232 4.73 0.76 -1.97
N THR A 233 4.84 0.24 -0.75
CA THR A 233 5.03 -1.18 -0.47
C THR A 233 3.99 -1.67 0.53
N CYS A 234 3.20 -2.67 0.15
CA CYS A 234 2.35 -3.43 1.06
C CYS A 234 3.01 -4.77 1.36
N SER A 235 3.42 -4.96 2.61
CA SER A 235 4.08 -6.18 3.06
C SER A 235 3.10 -7.32 3.34
N SER A 236 1.84 -6.99 3.62
CA SER A 236 0.78 -7.94 3.94
C SER A 236 -0.38 -7.90 2.93
N THR A 237 -1.49 -8.54 3.26
CA THR A 237 -2.69 -8.62 2.43
C THR A 237 -3.34 -7.25 2.28
N VAL A 238 -3.79 -6.93 1.07
CA VAL A 238 -4.59 -5.74 0.75
C VAL A 238 -5.96 -6.20 0.29
N ARG A 239 -7.00 -5.88 1.08
CA ARG A 239 -8.39 -6.21 0.79
C ARG A 239 -9.19 -4.93 0.60
N VAL A 240 -9.32 -4.49 -0.64
CA VAL A 240 -10.17 -3.35 -0.98
C VAL A 240 -11.10 -3.66 -2.15
N ASP A 241 -12.06 -2.79 -2.45
CA ASP A 241 -12.89 -2.94 -3.66
C ASP A 241 -12.19 -2.40 -4.91
N ALA A 242 -11.53 -1.23 -4.79
CA ALA A 242 -10.77 -0.60 -5.86
C ALA A 242 -9.41 -0.05 -5.40
N ILE A 243 -8.40 -0.19 -6.24
CA ILE A 243 -7.06 0.38 -6.06
C ILE A 243 -6.78 1.30 -7.24
N ASN A 244 -6.65 2.60 -6.99
CA ASN A 244 -6.34 3.57 -8.03
C ASN A 244 -4.88 3.99 -7.90
N ILE A 245 -4.06 3.69 -8.90
CA ILE A 245 -2.63 4.01 -8.91
C ILE A 245 -2.38 5.15 -9.90
N SER A 246 -2.12 6.33 -9.35
CA SER A 246 -1.69 7.53 -10.10
C SER A 246 -0.19 7.78 -10.02
N SER A 247 0.53 6.94 -9.28
CA SER A 247 1.99 6.96 -9.20
C SER A 247 2.63 6.47 -10.50
N THR A 248 3.68 7.18 -10.94
CA THR A 248 4.64 6.71 -11.95
C THR A 248 5.75 5.84 -11.35
N ASN A 249 5.79 5.71 -10.02
CA ASN A 249 6.78 4.91 -9.32
C ASN A 249 6.27 3.46 -9.16
N THR A 250 6.94 2.69 -8.30
CA THR A 250 6.56 1.30 -8.03
C THR A 250 5.56 1.22 -6.88
N THR A 251 4.49 0.46 -7.09
CA THR A 251 3.59 -0.05 -6.04
C THR A 251 3.82 -1.55 -5.91
N SER A 252 4.31 -2.00 -4.75
CA SER A 252 4.68 -3.40 -4.50
C SER A 252 3.66 -4.08 -3.59
N PHE A 253 3.23 -5.28 -3.97
CA PHE A 253 2.34 -6.14 -3.21
C PHE A 253 3.06 -7.44 -2.85
N ASN A 254 3.43 -7.59 -1.58
CA ASN A 254 4.08 -8.80 -1.08
C ASN A 254 3.08 -9.78 -0.44
N GLY A 255 1.85 -9.33 -0.14
CA GLY A 255 0.72 -10.17 0.23
C GLY A 255 -0.34 -10.27 -0.88
N ASN A 256 -1.40 -11.05 -0.62
CA ASN A 256 -2.51 -11.19 -1.57
C ASN A 256 -3.29 -9.89 -1.72
N VAL A 257 -3.83 -9.65 -2.91
CA VAL A 257 -4.63 -8.47 -3.22
C VAL A 257 -6.03 -8.88 -3.67
N THR A 258 -7.04 -8.29 -3.05
CA THR A 258 -8.40 -8.22 -3.59
C THR A 258 -8.73 -6.78 -3.95
N GLY A 259 -9.60 -6.61 -4.93
CA GLY A 259 -9.94 -5.30 -5.50
C GLY A 259 -9.41 -5.14 -6.92
N ALA A 260 -10.15 -4.40 -7.73
CA ALA A 260 -9.71 -4.06 -9.08
C ALA A 260 -8.62 -2.99 -9.00
N ILE A 261 -7.51 -3.20 -9.70
CA ILE A 261 -6.40 -2.25 -9.77
C ILE A 261 -6.53 -1.46 -11.07
N ASP A 262 -6.55 -0.14 -11.00
CA ASP A 262 -6.53 0.74 -12.15
C ASP A 262 -5.26 1.61 -12.18
N LEU A 263 -4.49 1.47 -13.25
CA LEU A 263 -3.32 2.30 -13.53
C LEU A 263 -3.76 3.53 -14.33
N SER A 264 -3.73 4.68 -13.68
CA SER A 264 -3.98 5.99 -14.31
C SER A 264 -2.68 6.68 -14.77
N ALA A 265 -1.53 6.17 -14.35
CA ALA A 265 -0.19 6.61 -14.75
C ALA A 265 0.68 5.44 -15.22
N ASP A 266 1.82 5.74 -15.85
CA ASP A 266 2.78 4.74 -16.36
C ASP A 266 3.70 4.19 -15.25
N GLY A 267 3.09 3.73 -14.15
CA GLY A 267 3.78 3.17 -12.98
C GLY A 267 4.06 1.67 -13.10
N ILE A 268 4.69 1.12 -12.07
CA ILE A 268 5.00 -0.30 -11.97
C ILE A 268 4.19 -0.94 -10.86
N ILE A 269 3.47 -2.02 -11.17
CA ILE A 269 2.95 -2.95 -10.16
C ILE A 269 3.96 -4.08 -10.02
N SER A 270 4.49 -4.29 -8.81
CA SER A 270 5.37 -5.42 -8.48
C SER A 270 4.62 -6.39 -7.57
N VAL A 271 4.53 -7.66 -7.93
CA VAL A 271 3.87 -8.70 -7.13
C VAL A 271 4.92 -9.67 -6.63
N GLY A 272 5.01 -9.81 -5.31
CA GLY A 272 5.96 -10.69 -4.64
C GLY A 272 5.69 -12.18 -4.87
N ASN A 273 6.70 -13.01 -4.62
CA ASN A 273 6.57 -14.46 -4.75
C ASN A 273 5.55 -15.02 -3.76
N GLY A 274 4.58 -15.78 -4.26
CA GLY A 274 3.48 -16.36 -3.48
C GLY A 274 2.26 -15.45 -3.35
N ALA A 275 2.37 -14.16 -3.70
CA ALA A 275 1.25 -13.23 -3.71
C ALA A 275 0.38 -13.42 -4.96
N ASN A 276 -0.92 -13.19 -4.80
CA ASN A 276 -1.91 -13.34 -5.86
C ASN A 276 -2.79 -12.09 -5.95
N ILE A 277 -3.26 -11.79 -7.16
CA ILE A 277 -4.21 -10.71 -7.43
C ILE A 277 -5.53 -11.35 -7.87
N THR A 278 -6.60 -11.04 -7.15
CA THR A 278 -7.94 -11.56 -7.49
C THR A 278 -8.67 -10.66 -8.48
N GLY A 279 -8.59 -9.33 -8.30
CA GLY A 279 -9.27 -8.36 -9.16
C GLY A 279 -8.62 -8.20 -10.53
N ALA A 280 -9.30 -7.44 -11.40
CA ALA A 280 -8.74 -7.05 -12.69
C ALA A 280 -7.59 -6.05 -12.50
N ILE A 281 -6.68 -6.01 -13.47
CA ILE A 281 -5.63 -4.99 -13.56
C ILE A 281 -5.88 -4.23 -14.85
N THR A 282 -6.33 -2.99 -14.76
CA THR A 282 -6.69 -2.15 -15.90
C THR A 282 -5.73 -0.97 -16.04
N ASN A 283 -5.83 -0.32 -17.19
CA ASN A 283 -5.13 0.91 -17.49
C ASN A 283 -6.04 1.86 -18.27
N THR A 284 -5.84 3.15 -18.05
CA THR A 284 -6.69 4.19 -18.63
C THR A 284 -6.31 4.53 -20.08
N THR A 285 -5.03 4.41 -20.44
CA THR A 285 -4.50 4.75 -21.76
C THR A 285 -3.68 3.63 -22.38
N THR A 286 -3.63 3.52 -23.71
CA THR A 286 -2.89 2.46 -24.40
C THR A 286 -1.39 2.53 -24.10
N ASN A 287 -0.76 1.38 -23.87
CA ASN A 287 0.67 1.24 -23.56
C ASN A 287 1.04 2.01 -22.27
N GLN A 288 0.24 1.84 -21.22
CA GLN A 288 0.46 2.44 -19.92
C GLN A 288 0.63 1.35 -18.86
N GLY A 289 1.62 1.53 -18.01
CA GLY A 289 1.88 0.73 -16.83
C GLY A 289 2.59 -0.59 -17.12
N THR A 290 3.37 -1.03 -16.13
CA THR A 290 4.11 -2.30 -16.17
C THR A 290 3.68 -3.21 -15.02
N LEU A 291 3.38 -4.47 -15.32
CA LEU A 291 3.15 -5.51 -14.31
C LEU A 291 4.38 -6.41 -14.21
N THR A 292 4.95 -6.56 -13.02
CA THR A 292 6.06 -7.49 -12.74
C THR A 292 5.63 -8.54 -11.74
N LEU A 293 5.79 -9.81 -12.11
CA LEU A 293 5.43 -10.97 -11.29
C LEU A 293 6.70 -11.70 -10.85
N ALA A 294 6.97 -11.68 -9.54
CA ALA A 294 8.07 -12.42 -8.95
C ALA A 294 7.64 -13.84 -8.60
N GLY A 295 8.41 -14.84 -8.99
CA GLY A 295 8.21 -16.22 -8.55
C GLY A 295 6.85 -16.81 -8.97
N THR A 296 6.17 -17.45 -8.03
CA THR A 296 4.87 -18.11 -8.25
C THR A 296 3.73 -17.16 -7.90
N THR A 297 2.90 -16.81 -8.87
CA THR A 297 1.78 -15.87 -8.70
C THR A 297 0.58 -16.28 -9.56
N THR A 298 -0.61 -15.89 -9.11
CA THR A 298 -1.86 -15.99 -9.89
C THR A 298 -2.51 -14.63 -10.00
N VAL A 299 -2.81 -14.21 -11.23
CA VAL A 299 -3.69 -13.08 -11.53
C VAL A 299 -5.00 -13.64 -12.06
N SER A 300 -6.07 -13.48 -11.27
CA SER A 300 -7.37 -14.09 -11.57
C SER A 300 -8.22 -13.21 -12.48
N GLY A 301 -8.23 -11.90 -12.24
CA GLY A 301 -8.92 -10.94 -13.09
C GLY A 301 -8.24 -10.72 -14.43
N ALA A 302 -8.96 -10.08 -15.36
CA ALA A 302 -8.40 -9.69 -16.66
C ALA A 302 -7.25 -8.68 -16.47
N VAL A 303 -6.27 -8.73 -17.37
CA VAL A 303 -5.11 -7.83 -17.36
C VAL A 303 -5.11 -6.99 -18.62
N GLY A 304 -5.06 -5.68 -18.46
CA GLY A 304 -5.23 -4.69 -19.52
C GLY A 304 -6.71 -4.44 -19.86
N SER A 305 -7.04 -3.18 -20.17
CA SER A 305 -8.39 -2.76 -20.56
C SER A 305 -8.79 -3.19 -21.97
N THR A 306 -10.10 -3.25 -22.23
CA THR A 306 -10.58 -3.35 -23.63
C THR A 306 -10.24 -2.04 -24.35
N GLY A 307 -9.59 -2.12 -25.52
CA GLY A 307 -9.09 -0.93 -26.24
C GLY A 307 -7.68 -0.47 -25.84
N ALA A 308 -7.31 -0.49 -24.55
CA ALA A 308 -5.99 -0.10 -24.04
C ALA A 308 -5.27 -1.28 -23.35
N GLY A 309 -4.07 -1.67 -23.79
CA GLY A 309 -3.27 -2.73 -23.13
C GLY A 309 -2.18 -2.14 -22.23
N LEU A 310 -1.68 -2.92 -21.26
CA LEU A 310 -0.51 -2.55 -20.45
C LEU A 310 0.72 -2.35 -21.34
N ALA A 311 1.64 -1.45 -20.96
CA ALA A 311 2.90 -1.25 -21.69
C ALA A 311 3.75 -2.53 -21.69
N ALA A 312 3.88 -3.16 -20.52
CA ALA A 312 4.66 -4.39 -20.39
C ALA A 312 4.15 -5.31 -19.28
N ILE A 313 4.40 -6.59 -19.46
CA ILE A 313 4.30 -7.62 -18.43
C ILE A 313 5.63 -8.36 -18.36
N ASN A 314 6.16 -8.47 -17.15
CA ASN A 314 7.42 -9.13 -16.83
C ASN A 314 7.11 -10.35 -15.94
N ALA A 315 7.34 -11.56 -16.45
CA ALA A 315 6.97 -12.79 -15.75
C ALA A 315 7.96 -13.94 -16.01
N GLY A 316 7.74 -15.10 -15.39
CA GLY A 316 8.53 -16.31 -15.67
C GLY A 316 9.82 -16.46 -14.85
N THR A 317 9.98 -15.74 -13.73
CA THR A 317 10.99 -16.08 -12.71
C THR A 317 10.56 -17.28 -11.86
N GLY A 318 9.24 -17.53 -11.75
CA GLY A 318 8.60 -18.76 -11.31
C GLY A 318 7.36 -19.04 -12.15
N THR A 319 6.30 -19.63 -11.56
CA THR A 319 5.04 -19.88 -12.29
C THR A 319 4.09 -18.69 -12.20
N ALA A 320 3.92 -17.95 -13.29
CA ALA A 320 2.90 -16.91 -13.42
C ALA A 320 1.65 -17.47 -14.11
N THR A 321 0.51 -17.46 -13.42
CA THR A 321 -0.77 -17.91 -13.97
C THR A 321 -1.71 -16.74 -14.19
N PHE A 322 -2.16 -16.55 -15.43
CA PHE A 322 -3.22 -15.63 -15.79
C PHE A 322 -4.50 -16.42 -16.05
N SER A 323 -5.50 -16.25 -15.19
CA SER A 323 -6.75 -17.02 -15.28
C SER A 323 -7.74 -16.46 -16.31
N SER A 324 -7.60 -15.18 -16.63
CA SER A 324 -8.46 -14.43 -17.53
C SER A 324 -7.68 -13.86 -18.72
N ASP A 325 -8.37 -13.12 -19.59
CA ASP A 325 -7.77 -12.50 -20.78
C ASP A 325 -6.65 -11.51 -20.40
N VAL A 326 -5.59 -11.49 -21.22
CA VAL A 326 -4.40 -10.66 -21.03
C VAL A 326 -4.17 -9.82 -22.28
N LYS A 327 -4.06 -8.51 -22.09
CA LYS A 327 -3.73 -7.54 -23.12
C LYS A 327 -2.57 -6.65 -22.70
N THR A 328 -1.48 -6.73 -23.45
CA THR A 328 -0.27 -5.91 -23.25
C THR A 328 0.40 -5.63 -24.58
N THR A 329 1.27 -4.63 -24.66
CA THR A 329 2.17 -4.47 -25.79
C THR A 329 3.21 -5.59 -25.81
N LEU A 330 3.79 -5.92 -24.65
CA LEU A 330 4.92 -6.84 -24.55
C LEU A 330 4.85 -7.68 -23.27
N LEU A 331 4.80 -9.00 -23.42
CA LEU A 331 5.04 -9.97 -22.35
C LEU A 331 6.46 -10.52 -22.49
N THR A 332 7.32 -10.28 -21.49
CA THR A 332 8.70 -10.77 -21.47
C THR A 332 8.89 -11.86 -20.43
N THR A 333 9.57 -12.95 -20.82
CA THR A 333 10.04 -13.96 -19.89
C THR A 333 11.35 -13.50 -19.24
N ASN A 334 11.39 -13.35 -17.92
CA ASN A 334 12.56 -12.89 -17.15
C ASN A 334 13.31 -14.03 -16.44
N GLY A 335 12.90 -15.28 -16.64
CA GLY A 335 13.58 -16.46 -16.10
C GLY A 335 13.16 -17.73 -16.83
N SER A 336 13.42 -18.89 -16.21
CA SER A 336 13.09 -20.21 -16.77
C SER A 336 11.80 -20.83 -16.19
N GLY A 337 10.97 -20.02 -15.54
CA GLY A 337 9.69 -20.43 -14.98
C GLY A 337 8.58 -20.60 -16.02
N ASN A 338 7.36 -20.85 -15.55
CA ASN A 338 6.21 -21.13 -16.41
C ASN A 338 5.32 -19.90 -16.52
N ILE A 339 4.78 -19.65 -17.70
CA ILE A 339 3.68 -18.70 -17.90
C ILE A 339 2.48 -19.50 -18.39
N VAL A 340 1.37 -19.40 -17.67
CA VAL A 340 0.12 -20.09 -17.98
C VAL A 340 -0.92 -19.03 -18.37
N LEU A 341 -1.40 -19.09 -19.61
CA LEU A 341 -2.41 -18.21 -20.18
C LEU A 341 -3.71 -19.00 -20.34
N ASN A 342 -4.62 -18.87 -19.37
CA ASN A 342 -5.91 -19.55 -19.41
C ASN A 342 -7.00 -18.75 -20.17
N GLY A 343 -6.80 -17.44 -20.33
CA GLY A 343 -7.60 -16.57 -21.19
C GLY A 343 -6.97 -16.34 -22.57
N ASN A 344 -7.59 -15.47 -23.36
CA ASN A 344 -7.04 -14.99 -24.62
C ASN A 344 -5.82 -14.09 -24.37
N PHE A 345 -4.80 -14.20 -25.19
CA PHE A 345 -3.65 -13.29 -25.15
C PHE A 345 -3.66 -12.33 -26.34
N THR A 346 -3.38 -11.06 -26.08
CA THR A 346 -3.17 -10.04 -27.11
C THR A 346 -1.94 -9.22 -26.76
N GLY A 347 -0.90 -9.33 -27.58
CA GLY A 347 0.37 -8.64 -27.39
C GLY A 347 1.51 -9.34 -28.11
N ASP A 348 2.70 -8.77 -28.00
CA ASP A 348 3.92 -9.46 -28.41
C ASP A 348 4.46 -10.29 -27.26
N LEU A 349 4.92 -11.49 -27.58
CA LEU A 349 5.56 -12.39 -26.64
C LEU A 349 7.06 -12.46 -26.92
N ASN A 350 7.86 -12.06 -25.93
CA ASN A 350 9.31 -12.10 -26.00
C ASN A 350 9.88 -13.13 -25.03
N VAL A 351 10.35 -14.25 -25.59
CA VAL A 351 11.12 -15.25 -24.85
C VAL A 351 12.59 -14.85 -24.90
N SER A 352 13.05 -14.17 -23.85
CA SER A 352 14.43 -13.65 -23.77
C SER A 352 15.47 -14.75 -24.01
N THR A 353 16.48 -14.46 -24.81
CA THR A 353 17.57 -15.41 -25.12
C THR A 353 18.22 -15.93 -23.85
N GLY A 354 18.36 -17.26 -23.73
CA GLY A 354 18.95 -17.92 -22.55
C GLY A 354 17.93 -18.35 -21.49
N ASN A 355 16.67 -17.92 -21.60
CA ASN A 355 15.59 -18.40 -20.75
C ASN A 355 14.99 -19.70 -21.31
N SER A 356 14.67 -20.64 -20.42
CA SER A 356 13.98 -21.89 -20.76
C SER A 356 12.50 -21.87 -20.32
N ALA A 357 11.87 -20.69 -20.39
CA ALA A 357 10.49 -20.51 -19.93
C ALA A 357 9.52 -21.40 -20.72
N THR A 358 8.58 -22.02 -20.02
CA THR A 358 7.49 -22.77 -20.66
C THR A 358 6.24 -21.91 -20.70
N ILE A 359 5.65 -21.75 -21.89
CA ILE A 359 4.42 -20.99 -22.08
C ILE A 359 3.31 -21.96 -22.44
N THR A 360 2.29 -22.01 -21.59
CA THR A 360 1.11 -22.86 -21.77
C THR A 360 -0.07 -21.99 -22.13
N ILE A 361 -0.69 -22.26 -23.27
CA ILE A 361 -1.91 -21.60 -23.72
C ILE A 361 -3.04 -22.62 -23.59
N ALA A 362 -4.14 -22.24 -22.92
CA ALA A 362 -5.28 -23.12 -22.75
C ALA A 362 -5.94 -23.46 -24.09
N THR A 363 -6.57 -24.64 -24.15
CA THR A 363 -7.24 -25.12 -25.36
C THR A 363 -8.33 -24.15 -25.82
N GLY A 364 -8.32 -23.77 -27.09
CA GLY A 364 -9.31 -22.86 -27.67
C GLY A 364 -9.06 -21.37 -27.39
N LYS A 365 -7.90 -21.02 -26.84
CA LYS A 365 -7.41 -19.64 -26.69
C LYS A 365 -6.40 -19.31 -27.78
N ASN A 366 -6.25 -18.02 -28.06
CA ASN A 366 -5.32 -17.48 -29.06
C ASN A 366 -4.09 -16.85 -28.41
#